data_AF-A0A3B8MPN5-F1
#
_entry.id   AF-A0A3B8MPN5-F1
#
_cell.length_a   1.000
_cell.length_b   1.000
_cell.length_c   1.000
_cell.angle_alpha   90.00
_cell.angle_beta   90.00
_cell.angle_gamma   90.00
#
_symmetry.space_group_name_H-M   'P 1'
#
loop_
_entity.id
_entity.type
_entity.pdbx_description
1 polymer ?
#
loop_
_entity_poly.entity_id
_entity_poly.type
_entity_poly.pdbx_seq_one_letter_code
_entity_poly.pdbx_strand_id
1 'polypeptide(L)'
;MDRDAYNRALEDGSLQGIPEQSFYNNMAAYAEWIVSIAFDPNAMTEDIDATIVTPLRDGQALFTDNLYLTRLFTTLSANEMTVDRIFDYNPDLPEVPATRRATARCECPEGVPTDSVKIKDKVIVITLADGREIRVTPDP
;
A
#
# COMPACT_ATOMS: atom_id res chain seq x y z
N MET A 1 20.32 15.49 32.90
CA MET A 1 19.59 14.45 33.65
C MET A 1 20.42 14.12 34.87
N ASP A 2 19.79 14.04 36.05
CA ASP A 2 20.44 13.86 37.35
C ASP A 2 21.02 12.44 37.49
N ARG A 3 22.25 12.31 38.01
CA ARG A 3 22.98 11.02 38.13
C ARG A 3 22.24 10.05 39.05
N ASP A 4 21.51 10.59 40.02
CA ASP A 4 20.70 9.81 40.95
C ASP A 4 19.39 9.32 40.34
N ALA A 5 18.92 9.98 39.26
CA ALA A 5 17.77 9.51 38.50
C ALA A 5 18.14 8.35 37.56
N TYR A 6 19.36 8.37 37.01
CA TYR A 6 19.90 7.28 36.18
C TYR A 6 20.10 5.99 36.98
N ASN A 7 20.71 6.08 38.16
CA ASN A 7 20.98 4.91 39.00
C ASN A 7 19.69 4.27 39.53
N ARG A 8 18.69 5.07 39.90
CA ARG A 8 17.37 4.55 40.33
C ARG A 8 16.65 3.79 39.22
N ALA A 9 16.71 4.30 37.99
CA ALA A 9 16.06 3.66 36.86
C ALA A 9 16.76 2.33 36.45
N LEU A 10 18.06 2.18 36.73
CA LEU A 10 18.79 0.90 36.59
C LEU A 10 18.31 -0.13 37.60
N GLU A 11 18.05 0.30 38.83
CA GLU A 11 17.62 -0.57 39.93
C GLU A 11 16.16 -1.03 39.80
N ASP A 12 15.27 -0.20 39.24
CA ASP A 12 13.84 -0.50 39.12
C ASP A 12 13.43 -1.21 37.82
N GLY A 13 14.37 -1.44 36.90
CA GLY A 13 14.14 -2.15 35.63
C GLY A 13 13.32 -1.38 34.60
N SER A 14 12.92 -0.14 34.88
CA SER A 14 12.23 0.74 33.91
C SER A 14 13.13 1.16 32.74
N LEU A 15 14.45 0.94 32.88
CA LEU A 15 15.45 1.21 31.85
C LEU A 15 15.50 0.22 30.68
N GLN A 16 14.59 -0.74 30.53
CA GLN A 16 14.61 -1.52 29.29
C GLN A 16 13.91 -0.83 28.11
N GLY A 17 13.01 0.14 28.36
CA GLY A 17 12.33 0.91 27.31
C GLY A 17 12.67 2.41 27.26
N ILE A 18 13.04 3.00 28.41
CA ILE A 18 13.28 4.45 28.54
C ILE A 18 14.64 4.93 27.99
N PRO A 19 15.79 4.22 28.16
CA PRO A 19 17.09 4.72 27.73
C PRO A 19 17.35 4.50 26.24
N GLU A 20 16.78 3.47 25.60
CA GLU A 20 16.91 3.31 24.16
C GLU A 20 16.19 4.44 23.41
N GLN A 21 14.95 4.74 23.82
CA GLN A 21 14.20 5.85 23.22
C GLN A 21 14.83 7.21 23.57
N SER A 22 15.35 7.40 24.79
CA SER A 22 16.11 8.60 25.16
C SER A 22 17.40 8.74 24.34
N PHE A 23 18.10 7.63 24.07
CA PHE A 23 19.30 7.59 23.25
C PHE A 23 18.99 7.97 21.80
N TYR A 24 18.02 7.33 21.14
CA TYR A 24 17.68 7.65 19.75
C TYR A 24 17.04 9.03 19.58
N ASN A 25 16.32 9.53 20.59
CA ASN A 25 15.78 10.89 20.57
C ASN A 25 16.87 11.97 20.69
N ASN A 26 18.01 11.68 21.33
CA ASN A 26 19.11 12.62 21.47
C ASN A 26 20.47 11.93 21.62
N MET A 27 21.00 11.38 20.52
CA MET A 27 22.29 10.67 20.51
C MET A 27 23.46 11.60 20.90
N ALA A 28 23.37 12.91 20.64
CA ALA A 28 24.42 13.87 20.98
C ALA A 28 24.64 14.01 22.49
N ALA A 29 23.60 13.84 23.30
CA ALA A 29 23.72 13.81 24.76
C ALA A 29 24.56 12.62 25.27
N TYR A 30 24.80 11.62 24.42
CA TYR A 30 25.57 10.43 24.73
C TYR A 30 26.93 10.38 24.00
N ALA A 31 27.35 11.48 23.37
CA ALA A 31 28.58 11.57 22.57
C ALA A 31 29.82 11.04 23.30
N GLU A 32 29.95 11.30 24.61
CA GLU A 32 31.09 10.86 25.42
C GLU A 32 31.23 9.33 25.54
N TRP A 33 30.12 8.59 25.41
CA TRP A 33 30.12 7.12 25.48
C TRP A 33 30.21 6.44 24.11
N ILE A 34 29.98 7.19 23.02
CA ILE A 34 30.04 6.66 21.64
C ILE A 34 31.28 7.11 20.87
N VAL A 35 32.05 8.07 21.40
CA VAL A 35 33.25 8.62 20.73
C VAL A 35 34.34 7.57 20.46
N SER A 36 34.35 6.48 21.23
CA SER A 36 35.31 5.37 21.08
C SER A 36 34.86 4.31 20.07
N ILE A 37 33.64 4.41 19.53
CA ILE A 37 33.13 3.50 18.52
C ILE A 37 33.78 3.86 17.18
N ALA A 38 34.80 3.10 16.81
CA ALA A 38 35.39 3.19 15.48
C ALA A 38 34.52 2.41 14.48
N PHE A 39 34.10 3.07 13.41
CA PHE A 39 33.49 2.42 12.26
C PHE A 39 34.07 3.02 10.97
N ASP A 40 33.96 2.26 9.88
CA ASP A 40 34.38 2.74 8.56
C ASP A 40 33.19 3.45 7.88
N PRO A 41 33.22 4.78 7.74
CA PRO A 41 32.12 5.53 7.15
C PRO A 41 31.96 5.24 5.65
N ASN A 42 33.03 4.90 4.94
CA ASN A 42 32.96 4.58 3.52
C ASN A 42 32.31 3.21 3.35
N ALA A 43 32.77 2.20 4.09
CA ALA A 43 32.19 0.87 4.03
C ALA A 43 30.70 0.87 4.43
N MET A 44 30.32 1.63 5.47
CA MET A 44 28.92 1.76 5.86
C MET A 44 28.07 2.45 4.78
N THR A 45 28.62 3.48 4.12
CA THR A 45 27.92 4.18 3.04
C THR A 45 27.73 3.28 1.83
N GLU A 46 28.77 2.52 1.46
CA GLU A 46 28.70 1.53 0.36
C GLU A 46 27.65 0.46 0.65
N ASP A 47 27.59 -0.04 1.89
CA ASP A 47 26.62 -1.07 2.29
C ASP A 47 25.17 -0.55 2.27
N ILE A 48 24.94 0.70 2.71
CA ILE A 48 23.63 1.35 2.59
C ILE A 48 23.25 1.55 1.13
N ASP A 49 24.18 1.99 0.29
CA ASP A 49 23.91 2.22 -1.12
C ASP A 49 23.55 0.91 -1.84
N ALA A 50 24.31 -0.15 -1.60
CA ALA A 50 24.07 -1.47 -2.19
C ALA A 50 22.79 -2.15 -1.67
N THR A 51 22.48 -2.01 -0.38
CA THR A 51 21.37 -2.76 0.26
C THR A 51 20.03 -2.03 0.13
N ILE A 52 20.04 -0.69 0.13
CA ILE A 52 18.81 0.11 0.21
C ILE A 52 18.66 1.00 -1.03
N VAL A 53 19.66 1.85 -1.29
CA VAL A 53 19.50 2.94 -2.25
C VAL A 53 19.38 2.42 -3.69
N THR A 54 20.31 1.57 -4.11
CA THR A 54 20.35 1.02 -5.47
C THR A 54 19.13 0.15 -5.77
N PRO A 55 18.72 -0.83 -4.93
CA PRO A 55 17.52 -1.62 -5.18
C PRO A 55 16.24 -0.79 -5.28
N LEU A 56 16.09 0.24 -4.44
CA LEU A 56 14.92 1.14 -4.51
C LEU A 56 14.93 1.98 -5.78
N ARG A 57 16.10 2.48 -6.19
CA ARG A 57 16.27 3.25 -7.43
C ARG A 57 15.95 2.40 -8.65
N ASP A 58 16.48 1.18 -8.70
CA ASP A 58 16.25 0.23 -9.79
C ASP A 58 14.77 -0.20 -9.84
N GLY A 59 14.18 -0.50 -8.69
CA GLY A 59 12.76 -0.78 -8.56
C GLY A 59 11.91 0.39 -9.10
N GLN A 60 12.20 1.62 -8.68
CA GLN A 60 11.51 2.82 -9.17
C GLN A 60 11.64 2.99 -10.69
N ALA A 61 12.80 2.68 -11.27
CA ALA A 61 12.99 2.70 -12.72
C ALA A 61 12.05 1.71 -13.42
N LEU A 62 11.86 0.50 -12.88
CA LEU A 62 10.89 -0.47 -13.42
C LEU A 62 9.47 0.10 -13.46
N PHE A 63 9.02 0.82 -12.42
CA PHE A 63 7.69 1.46 -12.39
C PHE A 63 7.59 2.69 -13.31
N THR A 64 8.70 3.38 -13.53
CA THR A 64 8.74 4.57 -14.39
C THR A 64 8.73 4.18 -15.87
N ASP A 65 9.47 3.13 -16.23
CA ASP A 65 9.63 2.70 -17.62
C ASP A 65 8.47 1.81 -18.11
N ASN A 66 7.73 1.17 -17.18
CA ASN A 66 6.62 0.27 -17.52
C ASN A 66 5.27 0.83 -17.05
N LEU A 67 4.50 1.38 -17.98
CA LEU A 67 3.15 1.93 -17.71
C LEU A 67 2.12 0.89 -17.22
N TYR A 68 2.37 -0.41 -17.46
CA TYR A 68 1.45 -1.49 -17.10
C TYR A 68 2.18 -2.63 -16.38
N LEU A 69 2.08 -2.69 -15.05
CA LEU A 69 2.70 -3.76 -14.24
C LEU A 69 1.71 -4.82 -13.73
N THR A 70 0.40 -4.64 -13.98
CA THR A 70 -0.66 -5.46 -13.37
C THR A 70 -1.26 -6.51 -14.31
N ARG A 71 -0.79 -6.63 -15.56
CA ARG A 71 -1.24 -7.67 -16.51
C ARG A 71 -0.30 -8.86 -16.53
N LEU A 72 -0.04 -9.40 -15.35
CA LEU A 72 0.69 -10.65 -15.21
C LEU A 72 -0.30 -11.80 -15.23
N PHE A 73 -0.14 -12.74 -16.15
CA PHE A 73 -0.90 -13.99 -16.12
C PHE A 73 0.00 -15.13 -15.66
N THR A 74 -0.63 -16.15 -15.10
CA THR A 74 0.03 -17.38 -14.68
C THR A 74 -0.76 -18.56 -15.23
N THR A 75 -0.06 -19.52 -15.84
CA THR A 75 -0.67 -20.69 -16.48
C THR A 75 -0.69 -21.92 -15.57
N LEU A 76 -0.58 -21.73 -14.25
CA LEU A 76 -0.55 -22.86 -13.30
C LEU A 76 -1.96 -23.36 -12.99
N SER A 77 -2.16 -24.67 -13.16
CA SER A 77 -3.38 -25.35 -12.75
C SER A 77 -3.47 -25.40 -11.21
N ALA A 78 -4.68 -25.60 -10.66
CA ALA A 78 -4.90 -25.56 -9.20
C ALA A 78 -4.02 -26.53 -8.39
N ASN A 79 -3.60 -27.65 -8.98
CA ASN A 79 -2.72 -28.63 -8.35
C ASN A 79 -1.24 -28.16 -8.30
N GLU A 80 -0.84 -27.29 -9.22
CA GLU A 80 0.54 -26.81 -9.36
C GLU A 80 0.78 -25.50 -8.60
N MET A 81 -0.26 -24.92 -7.97
CA MET A 81 -0.16 -23.73 -7.11
C MET A 81 0.61 -23.93 -5.78
N THR A 82 1.30 -25.06 -5.63
CA THR A 82 2.21 -25.34 -4.50
C THR A 82 3.65 -24.89 -4.79
N VAL A 83 3.95 -24.49 -6.03
CA VAL A 83 5.23 -23.92 -6.46
C VAL A 83 5.02 -22.45 -6.84
N ASP A 84 5.99 -21.59 -6.51
CA ASP A 84 5.93 -20.16 -6.82
C ASP A 84 5.65 -19.93 -8.31
N ARG A 85 4.65 -19.08 -8.58
CA ARG A 85 4.17 -18.87 -9.94
C ARG A 85 5.10 -17.95 -10.72
N ILE A 86 5.44 -18.35 -11.93
CA ILE A 86 6.03 -17.45 -12.92
C ILE A 86 4.92 -16.57 -13.48
N PHE A 87 5.19 -15.28 -13.52
CA PHE A 87 4.34 -14.24 -14.07
C PHE A 87 4.89 -13.80 -15.43
N ASP A 88 4.06 -13.79 -16.47
CA ASP A 88 4.45 -13.35 -17.81
C ASP A 88 3.48 -12.29 -18.36
N TYR A 89 3.95 -11.51 -19.33
CA TYR A 89 3.19 -10.46 -20.00
C TYR A 89 2.43 -11.03 -21.21
N ASN A 90 1.14 -10.71 -21.34
CA ASN A 90 0.33 -11.12 -22.49
C ASN A 90 0.19 -9.97 -23.51
N PRO A 91 0.94 -9.97 -24.63
CA PRO A 91 0.91 -8.91 -25.63
C PRO A 91 -0.36 -8.90 -26.49
N ASP A 92 -1.12 -10.00 -26.50
CA ASP A 92 -2.32 -10.13 -27.33
C ASP A 92 -3.56 -9.49 -26.69
N LEU A 93 -3.46 -9.09 -25.42
CA LEU A 93 -4.59 -8.45 -24.76
C LEU A 93 -4.71 -6.98 -25.15
N PRO A 94 -5.92 -6.52 -25.53
CA PRO A 94 -6.13 -5.11 -25.88
C PRO A 94 -5.93 -4.21 -24.67
N GLU A 95 -5.59 -2.94 -24.92
CA GLU A 95 -5.52 -1.91 -23.89
C GLU A 95 -6.87 -1.82 -23.16
N VAL A 96 -6.83 -1.81 -21.83
CA VAL A 96 -8.04 -1.61 -21.02
C VAL A 96 -7.93 -0.24 -20.35
N PRO A 97 -8.89 0.67 -20.60
CA PRO A 97 -8.84 2.00 -20.02
C PRO A 97 -8.95 1.91 -18.50
N ALA A 98 -8.11 2.66 -17.79
CA ALA A 98 -8.12 2.74 -16.32
C ALA A 98 -9.45 3.33 -15.79
N THR A 99 -10.09 4.19 -16.58
CA THR A 99 -11.40 4.78 -16.24
C THR A 99 -12.53 4.06 -16.96
N ARG A 100 -13.48 3.51 -16.21
CA ARG A 100 -14.73 2.95 -16.73
C ARG A 100 -15.85 3.96 -16.50
N ARG A 101 -16.50 4.40 -17.57
CA ARG A 101 -17.68 5.29 -17.50
C ARG A 101 -18.93 4.48 -17.82
N ALA A 102 -20.01 4.77 -17.09
CA ALA A 102 -21.35 4.25 -17.33
C ALA A 102 -22.35 5.38 -17.13
N THR A 103 -23.50 5.29 -17.80
CA THR A 103 -24.59 6.25 -17.64
C THR A 103 -25.67 5.61 -16.79
N ALA A 104 -26.16 6.31 -15.76
CA ALA A 104 -27.24 5.83 -14.93
C ALA A 104 -28.50 6.66 -15.16
N ARG A 105 -29.66 6.00 -15.28
CA ARG A 105 -30.97 6.63 -15.21
C ARG A 105 -31.82 5.98 -14.12
N CYS A 106 -32.68 6.76 -13.49
CA CYS A 106 -33.65 6.25 -12.53
C CYS A 106 -35.00 6.13 -13.20
N GLU A 107 -35.58 4.93 -13.15
CA GLU A 107 -36.95 4.69 -13.57
C GLU A 107 -37.86 4.81 -12.34
N CYS A 108 -38.89 5.66 -12.47
CA CYS A 108 -39.93 5.80 -11.46
C CYS A 108 -41.07 4.81 -11.77
N PRO A 109 -41.64 4.16 -10.74
CA PRO A 109 -42.81 3.31 -10.94
C PRO A 109 -44.00 4.11 -11.49
N GLU A 110 -44.70 3.54 -12.48
CA GLU A 110 -45.87 4.17 -13.09
C GLU A 110 -47.03 4.31 -12.09
N GLY A 111 -47.77 5.42 -12.21
CA GLY A 111 -48.97 5.67 -11.39
C GLY A 111 -48.70 6.13 -9.95
N VAL A 112 -47.44 6.28 -9.54
CA VAL A 112 -47.06 6.80 -8.22
C VAL A 112 -46.61 8.27 -8.35
N PRO A 113 -47.21 9.22 -7.59
CA PRO A 113 -46.73 10.59 -7.55
C PRO A 113 -45.25 10.64 -7.20
N THR A 114 -44.46 11.47 -7.90
CA THR A 114 -42.99 11.50 -7.78
C THR A 114 -42.52 11.73 -6.34
N ASP A 115 -43.27 12.52 -5.57
CA ASP A 115 -42.98 12.87 -4.18
C ASP A 115 -43.26 11.71 -3.19
N SER A 116 -43.95 10.66 -3.65
CA SER A 116 -44.30 9.48 -2.87
C SER A 116 -43.43 8.26 -3.19
N VAL A 117 -42.55 8.35 -4.20
CA VAL A 117 -41.66 7.25 -4.60
C VAL A 117 -40.50 7.13 -3.62
N LYS A 118 -40.48 6.05 -2.83
CA LYS A 118 -39.36 5.76 -1.93
C LYS A 118 -38.15 5.31 -2.74
N ILE A 119 -36.94 5.59 -2.24
CA ILE A 119 -35.68 5.24 -2.92
C ILE A 119 -35.61 3.73 -3.20
N LYS A 120 -36.06 2.89 -2.26
CA LYS A 120 -36.15 1.43 -2.40
C LYS A 120 -37.04 0.94 -3.54
N ASP A 121 -38.00 1.76 -3.97
CA ASP A 121 -38.97 1.40 -5.01
C ASP A 121 -38.52 1.92 -6.40
N LYS A 122 -37.35 2.59 -6.48
CA LYS A 122 -36.76 3.06 -7.74
C LYS A 122 -35.91 1.96 -8.36
N VAL A 123 -35.94 1.87 -9.69
CA VAL A 123 -35.00 1.03 -10.43
C VAL A 123 -33.91 1.92 -11.02
N ILE A 124 -32.65 1.66 -10.66
CA ILE A 124 -31.50 2.31 -11.27
C ILE A 124 -31.07 1.44 -12.45
N VAL A 125 -31.11 2.02 -13.64
CA VAL A 125 -30.62 1.38 -14.87
C VAL A 125 -29.27 1.96 -15.21
N ILE A 126 -28.25 1.10 -15.16
CA ILE A 126 -26.86 1.44 -15.48
C ILE A 126 -26.58 0.92 -16.89
N THR A 127 -26.34 1.82 -17.84
CA THR A 127 -25.93 1.51 -19.21
C THR A 127 -24.41 1.55 -19.29
N LEU A 128 -23.80 0.42 -19.65
CA LEU A 128 -22.36 0.27 -19.83
C LEU A 128 -21.92 0.81 -21.20
N ALA A 129 -20.60 0.98 -21.39
CA ALA A 129 -20.04 1.44 -22.66
C ALA A 129 -20.33 0.51 -23.85
N ASP A 130 -20.58 -0.78 -23.59
CA ASP A 130 -20.97 -1.78 -24.60
C ASP A 130 -22.48 -1.84 -24.86
N GLY A 131 -23.26 -0.94 -24.24
CA GLY A 131 -24.71 -0.87 -24.38
C GLY A 131 -25.49 -1.86 -23.51
N ARG A 132 -24.83 -2.75 -22.77
CA ARG A 132 -25.54 -3.62 -21.81
C ARG A 132 -26.14 -2.80 -20.67
N GLU A 133 -27.32 -3.21 -20.23
CA GLU A 133 -28.02 -2.60 -19.09
C GLU A 133 -27.95 -3.51 -17.86
N ILE A 134 -27.58 -2.93 -16.73
CA ILE A 134 -27.70 -3.55 -15.40
C ILE A 134 -28.80 -2.84 -14.65
N ARG A 135 -29.79 -3.59 -14.18
CA ARG A 135 -30.92 -3.06 -13.41
C ARG A 135 -30.72 -3.38 -11.94
N VAL A 136 -30.66 -2.35 -11.11
CA VAL A 136 -30.41 -2.47 -9.67
C VAL A 136 -31.56 -1.82 -8.92
N THR A 137 -32.12 -2.56 -7.97
CA THR A 137 -33.01 -2.03 -6.94
C THR A 137 -32.17 -1.73 -5.71
N PRO A 138 -32.21 -0.50 -5.14
CA PRO A 138 -31.50 -0.19 -3.91
C PRO A 138 -31.96 -1.12 -2.78
N ASP A 139 -31.00 -1.71 -2.06
CA ASP A 139 -31.28 -2.48 -0.84
C ASP A 139 -31.87 -1.56 0.25
N PRO A 140 -32.65 -2.08 1.21
CA PRO A 140 -33.35 -1.29 2.23
C PRO A 140 -32.44 -0.61 3.26
#